data_AF-A0A1L9TUW2-F1
#
_entry.id   AF-A0A1L9TUW2-F1
#
_cell.length_a   1.000
_cell.length_b   1.000
_cell.length_c   1.000
_cell.angle_alpha   90.00
_cell.angle_beta   90.00
_cell.angle_gamma   90.00
#
_symmetry.space_group_name_H-M   'P 1'
#
loop_
_entity.id
_entity.type
_entity.pdbx_description
1 polymer ?
#
loop_
_entity_poly.entity_id
_entity_poly.type
_entity_poly.pdbx_seq_one_letter_code
_entity_poly.pdbx_strand_id
1 'polypeptide(L)'
;MAFHVSDKVLWICLGVSLFFAVRGIAADLHSVNELTEIKNDGTDDKIISEGTEDALKLDTLLRLSNSTSYDLRSAALRIIAERSVKANTRNLLLKDLASKNPERRNKAIPAVFFLVSNRALSRTSVCSRLKDFPTYTALVDCLCNLLGEHVEKTSDTVSPIFPRTRPPGEIKAMRTLNILLQENTPAALEAGIVSRWLANYPFPCALTEPSRRQDVVILMKTWWADDAVMSAIFGTLSSHPEGAKQLRKYGLMGSMLEENDHDELSDDNDDGDEESDVWMVDGDDTAGSRPIPARRHRDRNIEEQALRRRRREAMVLSDGRRPIGNDDIIQFPIAN
;
A
#
# COMPACT_ATOMS: atom_id res chain seq x y z
N MET A 1 44.01 54.71 44.71
CA MET A 1 44.75 54.15 43.56
C MET A 1 43.77 53.28 42.78
N ALA A 2 43.35 53.71 41.60
CA ALA A 2 42.35 53.01 40.79
C ALA A 2 43.02 51.81 40.09
N PHE A 3 42.53 50.60 40.38
CA PHE A 3 42.96 49.40 39.65
C PHE A 3 42.36 49.46 38.25
N HIS A 4 43.17 49.78 37.24
CA HIS A 4 42.81 49.60 35.83
C HIS A 4 42.82 48.09 35.54
N VAL A 5 41.76 47.40 35.94
CA VAL A 5 41.52 46.01 35.52
C VAL A 5 41.17 46.06 34.05
N SER A 6 41.98 45.40 33.20
CA SER A 6 41.71 45.40 31.76
C SER A 6 40.37 44.70 31.48
N ASP A 7 39.53 45.30 30.64
CA ASP A 7 38.22 44.74 30.24
C ASP A 7 38.33 43.28 29.80
N LYS A 8 39.44 42.91 29.17
CA LYS A 8 39.71 41.54 28.73
C LYS A 8 39.72 40.53 29.87
N VAL A 9 40.24 40.90 31.04
CA VAL A 9 40.26 40.02 32.23
C VAL A 9 38.85 39.87 32.80
N LEU A 10 38.04 40.95 32.79
CA LEU A 10 36.63 40.88 33.19
C LEU A 10 35.82 39.97 32.27
N TRP A 11 36.00 40.08 30.96
CA TRP A 11 35.34 39.20 29.99
C TRP A 11 35.75 37.73 30.14
N ILE A 12 37.02 37.45 30.45
CA ILE A 12 37.49 36.09 30.71
C ILE A 12 36.88 35.56 32.03
N CYS A 13 36.91 36.34 33.11
CA CYS A 13 36.32 35.93 34.38
C CYS A 13 34.81 35.71 34.27
N LEU A 14 34.11 36.54 33.51
CA LEU A 14 32.67 36.40 33.25
C LEU A 14 32.38 35.17 32.39
N GLY A 15 33.17 34.91 31.35
CA GLY A 15 33.03 33.71 30.53
C GLY A 15 33.26 32.42 31.32
N VAL A 16 34.27 32.41 32.19
CA VAL A 16 34.57 31.26 33.06
C VAL A 16 33.46 31.04 34.09
N SER A 17 33.00 32.09 34.78
CA SER A 17 31.93 31.96 35.77
C SER A 17 30.60 31.51 35.15
N LEU A 18 30.27 32.04 33.97
CA LEU A 18 29.08 31.64 33.22
C LEU A 18 29.15 30.17 32.78
N PHE A 19 30.32 29.71 32.32
CA PHE A 19 30.52 28.31 31.94
C PHE A 19 30.28 27.35 33.12
N PHE A 20 30.83 27.66 34.29
CA PHE A 20 30.61 26.86 35.49
C PHE A 20 29.17 26.93 35.99
N ALA A 21 28.52 28.10 35.91
CA ALA A 21 27.12 28.24 36.27
C ALA A 21 26.20 27.40 35.37
N VAL A 22 26.41 27.43 34.05
CA VAL A 22 25.61 26.63 33.10
C VAL A 22 25.81 25.13 33.33
N ARG A 23 27.06 24.68 33.53
CA ARG A 23 27.31 23.25 33.83
C ARG A 23 26.75 22.83 35.18
N GLY A 24 26.83 23.69 36.19
CA GLY A 24 26.27 23.44 37.53
C GLY A 24 24.76 23.29 37.47
N ILE A 25 24.07 24.23 36.81
CA ILE A 25 22.61 24.16 36.63
C ILE A 25 22.22 22.91 35.84
N ALA A 26 22.95 22.55 34.78
CA ALA A 26 22.67 21.34 34.01
C ALA A 26 22.84 20.06 34.83
N ALA A 27 23.87 20.00 35.68
CA ALA A 27 24.13 18.87 36.57
C ALA A 27 23.07 18.75 37.66
N ASP A 28 22.70 19.87 38.30
CA ASP A 28 21.65 19.89 39.32
C ASP A 28 20.29 19.53 38.72
N LEU A 29 19.99 19.99 37.51
CA LEU A 29 18.72 19.68 36.84
C LEU A 29 18.66 18.20 36.45
N HIS A 30 19.78 17.60 36.04
CA HIS A 30 19.88 16.15 35.86
C HIS A 30 19.71 15.39 37.19
N SER A 31 20.31 15.87 38.27
CA SER A 31 20.19 15.22 39.59
C SER A 31 18.77 15.31 40.15
N VAL A 32 18.10 16.47 40.02
CA VAL A 32 16.69 16.62 40.41
C VAL A 32 15.81 15.73 39.53
N ASN A 33 16.07 15.65 38.22
CA ASN A 33 15.33 14.74 37.35
C ASN A 33 15.52 13.28 37.79
N GLU A 34 16.74 12.84 38.11
CA GLU A 34 17.00 11.48 38.62
C GLU A 34 16.35 11.22 39.99
N LEU A 35 16.34 12.22 40.89
CA LEU A 35 15.71 12.14 42.22
C LEU A 35 14.18 12.17 42.17
N THR A 36 13.61 12.78 41.13
CA THR A 36 12.16 12.94 40.94
C THR A 36 11.59 12.02 39.88
N GLU A 37 12.43 11.31 39.13
CA GLU A 37 12.05 10.24 38.24
C GLU A 37 11.49 9.11 39.11
N ILE A 38 10.16 9.04 39.15
CA ILE A 38 9.43 7.90 39.69
C ILE A 38 9.82 6.72 38.80
N LYS A 39 10.83 5.98 39.23
CA LYS A 39 11.19 4.71 38.65
C LYS A 39 10.01 3.78 38.88
N ASN A 40 9.09 3.74 37.92
CA ASN A 40 8.21 2.60 37.77
C ASN A 40 9.15 1.45 37.42
N ASP A 41 9.56 0.72 38.45
CA ASP A 41 10.28 -0.53 38.30
C ASP A 41 9.45 -1.39 37.34
N GLY A 42 9.91 -1.50 36.09
CA GLY A 42 9.20 -2.10 34.96
C GLY A 42 9.04 -3.62 35.07
N THR A 43 8.82 -4.13 36.28
CA THR A 43 8.79 -5.55 36.62
C THR A 43 7.45 -6.02 37.17
N ASP A 44 6.51 -5.14 37.51
CA ASP A 44 5.21 -5.57 38.06
C ASP A 44 4.18 -5.96 36.99
N ASP A 45 4.34 -5.51 35.75
CA ASP A 45 3.49 -5.95 34.63
C ASP A 45 3.70 -7.43 34.26
N LYS A 46 4.77 -8.06 34.75
CA LYS A 46 5.11 -9.48 34.47
C LYS A 46 4.63 -10.46 35.54
N ILE A 47 4.09 -9.98 36.67
CA ILE A 47 3.73 -10.83 37.83
C ILE A 47 2.24 -11.19 37.85
N ILE A 48 1.41 -10.62 36.96
CA ILE A 48 0.09 -11.19 36.70
C ILE A 48 0.29 -12.42 35.80
N SER A 49 0.56 -13.56 36.43
CA SER A 49 0.78 -14.83 35.73
C SER A 49 -0.38 -15.14 34.79
N GLU A 50 -0.09 -15.75 33.64
CA GLU A 50 -1.09 -16.23 32.66
C GLU A 50 -2.22 -17.06 33.32
N GLY A 51 -1.90 -17.75 34.43
CA GLY A 51 -2.89 -18.47 35.24
C GLY A 51 -3.84 -17.57 36.03
N THR A 52 -3.40 -16.41 36.52
CA THR A 52 -4.24 -15.41 37.19
C THR A 52 -5.15 -14.72 36.17
N GLU A 53 -4.62 -14.41 34.99
CA GLU A 53 -5.40 -13.83 33.90
C GLU A 53 -6.42 -14.79 33.33
N ASP A 54 -6.25 -16.12 33.43
CA ASP A 54 -7.23 -17.15 33.04
C ASP A 54 -8.25 -17.48 34.14
N ALA A 55 -7.94 -17.20 35.41
CA ALA A 55 -8.85 -17.47 36.53
C ALA A 55 -10.07 -16.53 36.59
N LEU A 56 -10.01 -15.37 35.94
CA LEU A 56 -11.13 -14.42 35.90
C LEU A 56 -12.32 -14.98 35.11
N LYS A 57 -13.52 -14.92 35.68
CA LYS A 57 -14.76 -15.34 34.99
C LYS A 57 -15.06 -14.39 33.81
N LEU A 58 -15.58 -14.94 32.71
CA LEU A 58 -15.95 -14.16 31.53
C LEU A 58 -16.99 -13.07 31.85
N ASP A 59 -17.95 -13.36 32.73
CA ASP A 59 -18.96 -12.37 33.16
C ASP A 59 -18.32 -11.17 33.88
N THR A 60 -17.26 -11.40 34.65
CA THR A 60 -16.52 -10.33 35.32
C THR A 60 -15.80 -9.46 34.30
N LEU A 61 -15.13 -10.08 33.33
CA LEU A 61 -14.45 -9.37 32.24
C LEU A 61 -15.45 -8.57 31.38
N LEU A 62 -16.64 -9.11 31.13
CA LEU A 62 -17.73 -8.41 30.44
C LEU A 62 -18.24 -7.19 31.24
N ARG A 63 -18.34 -7.30 32.57
CA ARG A 63 -18.70 -6.15 33.41
C ARG A 63 -17.61 -5.08 33.41
N LEU A 64 -16.33 -5.49 33.47
CA LEU A 64 -15.19 -4.58 33.44
C LEU A 64 -15.04 -3.89 32.08
N SER A 65 -15.30 -4.59 30.97
CA SER A 65 -15.27 -3.98 29.63
C SER A 65 -16.38 -2.93 29.43
N ASN A 66 -17.47 -3.02 30.19
CA ASN A 66 -18.53 -2.01 30.20
C ASN A 66 -18.35 -0.94 31.28
N SER A 67 -17.25 -0.97 32.05
CA SER A 67 -17.00 0.01 33.11
C SER A 67 -16.67 1.39 32.54
N THR A 68 -16.95 2.45 33.32
CA THR A 68 -16.68 3.85 32.93
C THR A 68 -15.18 4.18 32.92
N SER A 69 -14.38 3.48 33.72
CA SER A 69 -12.93 3.62 33.73
C SER A 69 -12.32 3.08 32.44
N TYR A 70 -11.56 3.94 31.75
CA TYR A 70 -10.87 3.58 30.52
C TYR A 70 -9.82 2.48 30.75
N ASP A 71 -9.08 2.55 31.86
CA ASP A 71 -8.01 1.61 32.17
C ASP A 71 -8.56 0.22 32.47
N LEU A 72 -9.64 0.13 33.27
CA LEU A 72 -10.30 -1.15 33.54
C LEU A 72 -10.91 -1.75 32.27
N ARG A 73 -11.54 -0.92 31.44
CA ARG A 73 -12.12 -1.35 30.17
C ARG A 73 -11.05 -1.88 29.22
N SER A 74 -9.97 -1.13 29.03
CA SER A 74 -8.87 -1.53 28.13
C SER A 74 -8.15 -2.78 28.61
N ALA A 75 -7.88 -2.91 29.91
CA ALA A 75 -7.30 -4.11 30.50
C ALA A 75 -8.21 -5.33 30.32
N ALA A 76 -9.52 -5.20 30.58
CA ALA A 76 -10.47 -6.29 30.37
C ALA A 76 -10.55 -6.72 28.89
N LEU A 77 -10.57 -5.77 27.96
CA LEU A 77 -10.55 -6.05 26.53
C LEU A 77 -9.25 -6.75 26.09
N ARG A 78 -8.11 -6.36 26.67
CA ARG A 78 -6.82 -7.02 26.42
C ARG A 78 -6.84 -8.48 26.85
N ILE A 79 -7.27 -8.75 28.09
CA ILE A 79 -7.36 -10.11 28.62
C ILE A 79 -8.32 -10.97 27.77
N ILE A 80 -9.49 -10.43 27.40
CA ILE A 80 -10.43 -11.14 26.51
C ILE A 80 -9.79 -11.46 25.16
N ALA A 81 -9.09 -10.49 24.55
CA ALA A 81 -8.45 -10.67 23.26
C ALA A 81 -7.34 -11.72 23.32
N GLU A 82 -6.47 -11.68 24.33
CA GLU A 82 -5.39 -12.66 24.52
C GLU A 82 -5.93 -14.07 24.73
N ARG A 83 -6.98 -14.22 25.56
CA ARG A 83 -7.68 -15.50 25.72
C ARG A 83 -8.29 -16.00 24.42
N SER A 84 -8.88 -15.12 23.61
CA SER A 84 -9.56 -15.52 22.37
C SER A 84 -8.61 -16.15 21.34
N VAL A 85 -7.32 -15.79 21.37
CA VAL A 85 -6.30 -16.28 20.44
C VAL A 85 -5.49 -17.46 21.01
N LYS A 86 -5.87 -18.00 22.17
CA LYS A 86 -5.38 -19.30 22.66
C LYS A 86 -5.90 -20.44 21.75
N ALA A 87 -5.12 -21.50 21.59
CA ALA A 87 -5.27 -22.47 20.49
C ALA A 87 -6.71 -22.98 20.27
N ASN A 88 -7.39 -23.45 21.32
CA ASN A 88 -8.74 -24.03 21.18
C ASN A 88 -9.80 -22.99 20.82
N THR A 89 -9.82 -21.85 21.50
CA THR A 89 -10.79 -20.76 21.25
C THR A 89 -10.56 -20.11 19.90
N ARG A 90 -9.29 -19.95 19.51
CA ARG A 90 -8.89 -19.45 18.21
C ARG A 90 -9.43 -20.34 17.08
N ASN A 91 -9.25 -21.65 17.20
CA ASN A 91 -9.74 -22.60 16.20
C ASN A 91 -11.28 -22.56 16.08
N LEU A 92 -12.00 -22.39 17.20
CA LEU A 92 -13.45 -22.19 17.18
C LEU A 92 -13.84 -20.88 16.49
N LEU A 93 -13.14 -19.78 16.78
CA LEU A 93 -13.37 -18.49 16.14
C LEU A 93 -13.16 -18.55 14.63
N LEU A 94 -12.08 -19.20 14.16
CA LEU A 94 -11.80 -19.39 12.74
C LEU A 94 -12.85 -20.30 12.08
N LYS A 95 -13.32 -21.35 12.79
CA LYS A 95 -14.39 -22.23 12.31
C LYS A 95 -15.72 -21.48 12.17
N ASP A 96 -16.04 -20.60 13.12
CA ASP A 96 -17.25 -19.77 13.05
C ASP A 96 -17.14 -18.71 11.95
N LEU A 97 -15.94 -18.17 11.71
CA LEU A 97 -15.66 -17.26 10.60
C LEU A 97 -15.83 -17.94 9.23
N ALA A 98 -15.33 -19.16 9.05
CA ALA A 98 -15.49 -19.95 7.83
C ALA A 98 -16.89 -20.61 7.70
N SER A 99 -17.80 -20.36 8.64
CA SER A 99 -19.11 -21.02 8.67
C SER A 99 -20.01 -20.56 7.51
N LYS A 100 -20.72 -21.53 6.93
CA LYS A 100 -21.81 -21.25 5.98
C LYS A 100 -23.03 -20.62 6.65
N ASN A 101 -23.18 -20.78 7.97
CA ASN A 101 -24.29 -20.18 8.70
C ASN A 101 -24.03 -18.66 8.86
N PRO A 102 -24.88 -17.78 8.29
CA PRO A 102 -24.69 -16.34 8.34
C PRO A 102 -24.71 -15.80 9.77
N GLU A 103 -25.50 -16.37 10.69
CA GLU A 103 -25.56 -15.87 12.08
C GLU A 103 -24.24 -16.04 12.83
N ARG A 104 -23.59 -17.20 12.66
CA ARG A 104 -22.29 -17.48 13.30
C ARG A 104 -21.20 -16.61 12.69
N ARG A 105 -21.16 -16.56 11.36
CA ARG A 105 -20.18 -15.77 10.61
C ARG A 105 -20.30 -14.28 10.92
N ASN A 106 -21.52 -13.73 10.97
CA ASN A 106 -21.78 -12.32 11.27
C ASN A 106 -21.40 -11.92 12.69
N LYS A 107 -21.33 -12.88 13.63
CA LYS A 107 -20.77 -12.66 14.98
C LYS A 107 -19.24 -12.78 14.98
N ALA A 108 -18.68 -13.69 14.20
CA ALA A 108 -17.23 -13.91 14.12
C ALA A 108 -16.49 -12.78 13.39
N ILE A 109 -17.01 -12.25 12.27
CA ILE A 109 -16.40 -11.17 11.49
C ILE A 109 -16.00 -9.95 12.36
N PRO A 110 -16.92 -9.33 13.13
CA PRO A 110 -16.57 -8.18 13.96
C PRO A 110 -15.61 -8.53 15.09
N ALA A 111 -15.67 -9.76 15.61
CA ALA A 111 -14.73 -10.22 16.63
C ALA A 111 -13.30 -10.31 16.08
N VAL A 112 -13.09 -10.96 14.93
CA VAL A 112 -11.76 -11.04 14.29
C VAL A 112 -11.26 -9.64 13.89
N PHE A 113 -12.15 -8.80 13.33
CA PHE A 113 -11.78 -7.42 13.00
C PHE A 113 -11.31 -6.64 14.24
N PHE A 114 -11.99 -6.79 15.37
CA PHE A 114 -11.58 -6.17 16.64
C PHE A 114 -10.18 -6.61 17.09
N LEU A 115 -9.87 -7.90 16.98
CA LEU A 115 -8.57 -8.47 17.39
C LEU A 115 -7.39 -7.91 16.59
N VAL A 116 -7.63 -7.48 15.35
CA VAL A 116 -6.59 -6.99 14.43
C VAL A 116 -6.54 -5.47 14.35
N SER A 117 -7.67 -4.77 14.53
CA SER A 117 -7.76 -3.30 14.34
C SER A 117 -7.64 -2.48 15.61
N ASN A 118 -7.89 -3.05 16.79
CA ASN A 118 -7.96 -2.25 18.01
C ASN A 118 -6.57 -1.79 18.48
N ARG A 119 -6.40 -0.47 18.63
CA ARG A 119 -5.17 0.17 19.13
C ARG A 119 -4.74 -0.32 20.52
N ALA A 120 -5.70 -0.68 21.39
CA ALA A 120 -5.40 -1.23 22.71
C ALA A 120 -4.62 -2.56 22.63
N LEU A 121 -4.74 -3.27 21.49
CA LEU A 121 -4.09 -4.56 21.25
C LEU A 121 -2.77 -4.43 20.47
N SER A 122 -2.39 -3.24 19.99
CA SER A 122 -1.19 -3.06 19.15
C SER A 122 0.11 -3.46 19.86
N ARG A 123 0.16 -3.44 21.19
CA ARG A 123 1.33 -3.86 22.00
C ARG A 123 1.30 -5.35 22.39
N THR A 124 0.28 -6.09 21.98
CA THR A 124 0.07 -7.49 22.37
C THR A 124 0.47 -8.47 21.27
N SER A 125 0.67 -9.73 21.62
CA SER A 125 0.91 -10.80 20.64
C SER A 125 -0.37 -11.30 19.94
N VAL A 126 -1.52 -10.68 20.19
CA VAL A 126 -2.82 -11.10 19.63
C VAL A 126 -2.80 -11.07 18.11
N CYS A 127 -2.40 -9.93 17.53
CA CYS A 127 -2.36 -9.77 16.07
C CYS A 127 -1.35 -10.72 15.43
N SER A 128 -0.16 -10.88 16.02
CA SER A 128 0.87 -11.76 15.44
C SER A 128 0.44 -13.23 15.38
N ARG A 129 -0.34 -13.70 16.35
CA ARG A 129 -0.91 -15.07 16.36
C ARG A 129 -2.02 -15.31 15.32
N LEU A 130 -2.49 -14.26 14.64
CA LEU A 130 -3.51 -14.33 13.58
C LEU A 130 -2.90 -14.16 12.16
N LYS A 131 -1.57 -14.04 12.04
CA LYS A 131 -0.85 -13.84 10.76
C LYS A 131 -0.40 -15.16 10.10
N ASP A 132 -1.12 -16.25 10.33
CA ASP A 132 -0.77 -17.59 9.86
C ASP A 132 -1.74 -18.13 8.80
N PHE A 133 -1.29 -19.17 8.11
CA PHE A 133 -2.02 -19.78 7.00
C PHE A 133 -3.47 -20.20 7.34
N PRO A 134 -3.76 -20.86 8.48
CA PRO A 134 -5.15 -21.19 8.85
C PRO A 134 -6.08 -19.98 8.96
N THR A 135 -5.56 -18.83 9.41
CA THR A 135 -6.35 -17.60 9.51
C THR A 135 -6.69 -17.04 8.15
N TYR A 136 -5.74 -17.02 7.21
CA TYR A 136 -6.03 -16.62 5.82
C TYR A 136 -7.02 -17.56 5.15
N THR A 137 -6.86 -18.87 5.33
CA THR A 137 -7.81 -19.86 4.78
C THR A 137 -9.23 -19.63 5.30
N ALA A 138 -9.40 -19.41 6.60
CA ALA A 138 -10.71 -19.12 7.19
C ALA A 138 -11.30 -17.78 6.70
N LEU A 139 -10.46 -16.75 6.51
CA LEU A 139 -10.90 -15.45 5.95
C LEU A 139 -11.31 -15.57 4.48
N VAL A 140 -10.56 -16.30 3.67
CA VAL A 140 -10.91 -16.56 2.26
C VAL A 140 -12.20 -17.39 2.18
N ASP A 141 -12.35 -18.41 3.02
CA ASP A 141 -13.60 -19.19 3.11
C ASP A 141 -14.80 -18.30 3.48
N CYS A 142 -14.62 -17.40 4.45
CA CYS A 142 -15.62 -16.41 4.84
C CYS A 142 -16.01 -15.52 3.65
N LEU A 143 -15.04 -14.97 2.93
CA LEU A 143 -15.27 -14.11 1.78
C LEU A 143 -15.94 -14.87 0.62
N CYS A 144 -15.51 -16.11 0.33
CA CYS A 144 -16.16 -16.96 -0.65
C CYS A 144 -17.62 -17.28 -0.29
N ASN A 145 -17.92 -17.52 1.00
CA ASN A 145 -19.30 -17.73 1.45
C ASN A 145 -20.16 -16.47 1.30
N LEU A 146 -19.57 -15.27 1.40
CA LEU A 146 -20.26 -14.00 1.20
C LEU A 146 -20.55 -13.68 -0.27
N LEU A 147 -19.84 -14.30 -1.23
CA LEU A 147 -20.09 -14.11 -2.67
C LEU A 147 -21.55 -14.42 -3.05
N GLY A 148 -22.16 -15.43 -2.42
CA GLY A 148 -23.56 -15.80 -2.65
C GLY A 148 -24.58 -14.78 -2.13
N GLU A 149 -24.16 -13.82 -1.30
CA GLU A 149 -25.04 -12.79 -0.72
C GLU A 149 -25.08 -11.51 -1.56
N HIS A 150 -24.37 -11.45 -2.69
CA HIS A 150 -24.38 -10.34 -3.65
C HIS A 150 -25.67 -10.29 -4.50
N VAL A 151 -26.84 -10.38 -3.86
CA VAL A 151 -28.15 -10.44 -4.51
C VAL A 151 -28.90 -9.11 -4.39
N GLU A 152 -28.94 -8.56 -3.17
CA GLU A 152 -29.68 -7.34 -2.87
C GLU A 152 -28.85 -6.10 -3.18
N LYS A 153 -29.49 -5.04 -3.68
CA LYS A 153 -28.81 -3.76 -3.91
C LYS A 153 -28.64 -3.03 -2.57
N THR A 154 -27.40 -2.87 -2.15
CA THR A 154 -27.01 -2.18 -0.91
C THR A 154 -26.60 -0.72 -1.17
N SER A 155 -26.14 -0.39 -2.38
CA SER A 155 -25.62 0.94 -2.74
C SER A 155 -26.11 1.41 -4.10
N ASP A 156 -26.24 2.74 -4.24
CA ASP A 156 -26.58 3.42 -5.48
C ASP A 156 -25.34 3.92 -6.27
N THR A 157 -24.14 3.75 -5.72
CA THR A 157 -22.89 4.19 -6.36
C THR A 157 -22.70 3.53 -7.72
N VAL A 158 -22.37 4.35 -8.72
CA VAL A 158 -22.09 3.88 -10.09
C VAL A 158 -20.59 3.85 -10.27
N SER A 159 -20.02 2.66 -10.26
CA SER A 159 -18.58 2.46 -10.39
C SER A 159 -18.30 1.22 -11.23
N PRO A 160 -17.24 1.20 -12.06
CA PRO A 160 -16.82 0.01 -12.78
C PRO A 160 -16.26 -1.09 -11.85
N ILE A 161 -15.84 -0.74 -10.62
CA ILE A 161 -15.15 -1.65 -9.71
C ILE A 161 -15.96 -2.00 -8.45
N PHE A 162 -16.81 -1.08 -7.98
CA PHE A 162 -17.57 -1.26 -6.74
C PHE A 162 -18.95 -1.89 -7.01
N PRO A 163 -19.21 -3.13 -6.56
CA PRO A 163 -20.51 -3.77 -6.76
C PRO A 163 -21.59 -3.14 -5.87
N ARG A 164 -22.71 -2.78 -6.49
CA ARG A 164 -23.90 -2.27 -5.78
C ARG A 164 -24.52 -3.27 -4.82
N THR A 165 -24.19 -4.55 -4.96
CA THR A 165 -24.76 -5.65 -4.17
C THR A 165 -23.88 -6.12 -3.01
N ARG A 166 -22.81 -5.38 -2.68
CA ARG A 166 -21.90 -5.77 -1.59
C ARG A 166 -22.63 -5.97 -0.25
N PRO A 167 -22.49 -7.12 0.41
CA PRO A 167 -23.09 -7.33 1.73
C PRO A 167 -22.31 -6.56 2.81
N PRO A 168 -22.98 -6.05 3.86
CA PRO A 168 -22.35 -5.22 4.88
C PRO A 168 -21.31 -5.96 5.74
N GLY A 169 -21.37 -7.29 5.80
CA GLY A 169 -20.36 -8.11 6.47
C GLY A 169 -19.03 -8.15 5.72
N GLU A 170 -19.05 -8.05 4.39
CA GLU A 170 -17.87 -8.19 3.54
C GLU A 170 -16.86 -7.07 3.80
N ILE A 171 -17.30 -5.82 3.97
CA ILE A 171 -16.38 -4.70 4.19
C ILE A 171 -15.49 -4.91 5.43
N LYS A 172 -16.02 -5.49 6.51
CA LYS A 172 -15.24 -5.78 7.72
C LYS A 172 -14.28 -6.94 7.47
N ALA A 173 -14.71 -7.99 6.79
CA ALA A 173 -13.84 -9.11 6.42
C ALA A 173 -12.68 -8.65 5.50
N MET A 174 -12.96 -7.82 4.51
CA MET A 174 -11.94 -7.24 3.62
C MET A 174 -10.98 -6.31 4.37
N ARG A 175 -11.47 -5.49 5.31
CA ARG A 175 -10.58 -4.66 6.16
C ARG A 175 -9.67 -5.52 7.03
N THR A 176 -10.20 -6.58 7.65
CA THR A 176 -9.38 -7.55 8.40
C THR A 176 -8.32 -8.16 7.49
N LEU A 177 -8.72 -8.61 6.29
CA LEU A 177 -7.79 -9.17 5.31
C LEU A 177 -6.71 -8.17 4.92
N ASN A 178 -7.06 -6.92 4.61
CA ASN A 178 -6.11 -5.88 4.22
C ASN A 178 -5.05 -5.60 5.29
N ILE A 179 -5.45 -5.56 6.58
CA ILE A 179 -4.48 -5.37 7.67
C ILE A 179 -3.51 -6.56 7.76
N LEU A 180 -4.01 -7.79 7.63
CA LEU A 180 -3.17 -8.99 7.68
C LEU A 180 -2.33 -9.18 6.41
N LEU A 181 -2.83 -8.77 5.24
CA LEU A 181 -2.20 -9.03 3.96
C LEU A 181 -0.83 -8.36 3.83
N GLN A 182 -0.66 -7.16 4.41
CA GLN A 182 0.60 -6.41 4.41
C GLN A 182 1.76 -7.16 5.08
N GLU A 183 1.46 -8.16 5.91
CA GLU A 183 2.42 -8.83 6.76
C GLU A 183 2.85 -10.19 6.20
N ASN A 184 1.95 -10.91 5.51
CA ASN A 184 2.22 -12.24 4.97
C ASN A 184 1.41 -12.50 3.70
N THR A 185 1.78 -11.81 2.61
CA THR A 185 1.19 -12.00 1.28
C THR A 185 1.30 -13.45 0.75
N PRO A 186 2.43 -14.19 0.92
CA PRO A 186 2.54 -15.55 0.41
C PRO A 186 1.51 -16.53 0.97
N ALA A 187 1.29 -16.54 2.30
CA ALA A 187 0.29 -17.40 2.92
C ALA A 187 -1.14 -17.06 2.45
N ALA A 188 -1.38 -15.77 2.23
CA ALA A 188 -2.64 -15.25 1.72
C ALA A 188 -2.91 -15.72 0.26
N LEU A 189 -1.87 -15.73 -0.57
CA LEU A 189 -1.91 -16.25 -1.94
C LEU A 189 -2.12 -17.77 -1.98
N GLU A 190 -1.46 -18.51 -1.08
CA GLU A 190 -1.63 -19.97 -0.94
C GLU A 190 -3.05 -20.33 -0.47
N ALA A 191 -3.64 -19.54 0.44
CA ALA A 191 -5.03 -19.69 0.88
C ALA A 191 -6.06 -19.47 -0.23
N GLY A 192 -5.63 -18.87 -1.35
CA GLY A 192 -6.41 -18.71 -2.56
C GLY A 192 -7.21 -17.42 -2.64
N ILE A 193 -6.69 -16.32 -2.09
CA ILE A 193 -7.33 -14.98 -2.22
C ILE A 193 -7.66 -14.68 -3.68
N VAL A 194 -6.72 -14.91 -4.60
CA VAL A 194 -6.94 -14.64 -6.03
C VAL A 194 -7.75 -15.77 -6.66
N SER A 195 -7.29 -17.01 -6.51
CA SER A 195 -7.84 -18.18 -7.22
C SER A 195 -9.28 -18.54 -6.83
N ARG A 196 -9.65 -18.34 -5.55
CA ARG A 196 -10.94 -18.77 -5.01
C ARG A 196 -11.91 -17.60 -4.84
N TRP A 197 -11.43 -16.46 -4.31
CA TRP A 197 -12.30 -15.32 -4.02
C TRP A 197 -12.33 -14.30 -5.16
N LEU A 198 -11.21 -13.62 -5.46
CA LEU A 198 -11.21 -12.52 -6.46
C LEU A 198 -11.58 -12.99 -7.86
N ALA A 199 -11.20 -14.20 -8.26
CA ALA A 199 -11.61 -14.77 -9.54
C ALA A 199 -13.13 -14.99 -9.67
N ASN A 200 -13.86 -15.07 -8.57
CA ASN A 200 -15.31 -15.24 -8.56
C ASN A 200 -16.04 -13.97 -8.11
N TYR A 201 -15.31 -12.87 -7.90
CA TYR A 201 -15.88 -11.63 -7.42
C TYR A 201 -16.73 -10.93 -8.50
N PRO A 202 -17.93 -10.41 -8.15
CA PRO A 202 -18.84 -9.81 -9.12
C PRO A 202 -18.43 -8.37 -9.48
N PHE A 203 -17.31 -8.19 -10.18
CA PHE A 203 -16.87 -6.87 -10.65
C PHE A 203 -17.88 -6.27 -11.65
N PRO A 204 -18.39 -5.05 -11.44
CA PRO A 204 -19.35 -4.41 -12.36
C PRO A 204 -18.84 -4.30 -13.80
N CYS A 205 -17.54 -4.05 -14.00
CA CYS A 205 -16.92 -4.00 -15.32
C CYS A 205 -17.05 -5.34 -16.05
N ALA A 206 -16.78 -6.46 -15.36
CA ALA A 206 -16.85 -7.81 -15.93
C ALA A 206 -18.28 -8.31 -16.16
N LEU A 207 -19.25 -7.80 -15.38
CA LEU A 207 -20.67 -8.10 -15.58
C LEU A 207 -21.24 -7.40 -16.82
N THR A 208 -20.76 -6.19 -17.11
CA THR A 208 -21.19 -5.42 -18.28
C THR A 208 -20.47 -5.91 -19.53
N GLU A 209 -19.16 -6.12 -19.43
CA GLU A 209 -18.31 -6.51 -20.55
C GLU A 209 -17.21 -7.48 -20.07
N PRO A 210 -17.28 -8.78 -20.43
CA PRO A 210 -16.34 -9.79 -19.93
C PRO A 210 -14.86 -9.54 -20.29
N SER A 211 -14.58 -8.83 -21.38
CA SER A 211 -13.22 -8.43 -21.82
C SER A 211 -12.53 -7.53 -20.79
N ARG A 212 -13.28 -6.57 -20.22
CA ARG A 212 -12.80 -5.56 -19.25
C ARG A 212 -12.39 -6.14 -17.90
N ARG A 213 -12.55 -7.45 -17.71
CA ARG A 213 -12.08 -8.15 -16.52
C ARG A 213 -10.56 -8.12 -16.39
N GLN A 214 -9.84 -8.07 -17.51
CA GLN A 214 -8.37 -7.97 -17.53
C GLN A 214 -7.87 -6.61 -17.04
N ASP A 215 -8.72 -5.57 -17.15
CA ASP A 215 -8.39 -4.21 -16.73
C ASP A 215 -8.65 -3.95 -15.25
N VAL A 216 -9.12 -4.93 -14.48
CA VAL A 216 -9.56 -4.73 -13.08
C VAL A 216 -8.46 -4.08 -12.25
N VAL A 217 -7.20 -4.50 -12.38
CA VAL A 217 -6.07 -3.88 -11.66
C VAL A 217 -5.90 -2.39 -12.03
N ILE A 218 -5.97 -2.06 -13.32
CA ILE A 218 -5.84 -0.67 -13.80
C ILE A 218 -7.03 0.17 -13.33
N LEU A 219 -8.24 -0.40 -13.40
CA LEU A 219 -9.46 0.23 -12.91
C LEU A 219 -9.42 0.48 -11.40
N MET A 220 -8.82 -0.43 -10.62
CA MET A 220 -8.65 -0.25 -9.17
C MET A 220 -7.66 0.87 -8.82
N LYS A 221 -6.65 1.12 -9.67
CA LYS A 221 -5.73 2.25 -9.51
C LYS A 221 -6.38 3.57 -9.88
N THR A 222 -7.11 3.60 -11.00
CA THR A 222 -7.76 4.82 -11.51
C THR A 222 -8.97 5.24 -10.68
N TRP A 223 -9.80 4.30 -10.23
CA TRP A 223 -11.03 4.55 -9.45
C TRP A 223 -10.87 4.25 -7.96
N TRP A 224 -9.66 4.39 -7.41
CA TRP A 224 -9.34 3.97 -6.04
C TRP A 224 -10.23 4.59 -4.95
N ALA A 225 -10.77 5.79 -5.19
CA ALA A 225 -11.65 6.49 -4.25
C ALA A 225 -13.00 5.80 -4.05
N ASP A 226 -13.49 5.07 -5.05
CA ASP A 226 -14.77 4.36 -4.99
C ASP A 226 -14.71 3.14 -4.06
N ASP A 227 -13.53 2.51 -3.97
CA ASP A 227 -13.32 1.33 -3.15
C ASP A 227 -11.89 1.22 -2.60
N ALA A 228 -11.55 2.12 -1.68
CA ALA A 228 -10.20 2.19 -1.12
C ALA A 228 -9.72 0.87 -0.48
N VAL A 229 -10.62 0.04 0.07
CA VAL A 229 -10.24 -1.23 0.70
C VAL A 229 -9.87 -2.26 -0.36
N MET A 230 -10.71 -2.43 -1.40
CA MET A 230 -10.41 -3.36 -2.48
C MET A 230 -9.19 -2.90 -3.28
N SER A 231 -9.07 -1.61 -3.58
CA SER A 231 -7.90 -1.05 -4.25
C SER A 231 -6.61 -1.23 -3.45
N ALA A 232 -6.63 -1.12 -2.12
CA ALA A 232 -5.47 -1.42 -1.29
C ALA A 232 -5.05 -2.90 -1.37
N ILE A 233 -6.02 -3.83 -1.35
CA ILE A 233 -5.76 -5.26 -1.53
C ILE A 233 -5.11 -5.53 -2.90
N PHE A 234 -5.68 -4.99 -3.98
CA PHE A 234 -5.11 -5.11 -5.31
C PHE A 234 -3.72 -4.46 -5.42
N GLY A 235 -3.51 -3.31 -4.77
CA GLY A 235 -2.20 -2.67 -4.64
C GLY A 235 -1.18 -3.63 -4.05
N THR A 236 -1.45 -4.20 -2.88
CA THR A 236 -0.54 -5.15 -2.21
C THR A 236 -0.30 -6.42 -3.05
N LEU A 237 -1.33 -6.96 -3.70
CA LEU A 237 -1.20 -8.16 -4.53
C LEU A 237 -0.42 -7.89 -5.83
N SER A 238 -0.64 -6.76 -6.48
CA SER A 238 0.04 -6.39 -7.73
C SER A 238 1.51 -6.04 -7.53
N SER A 239 1.87 -5.48 -6.37
CA SER A 239 3.28 -5.23 -6.00
C SER A 239 4.06 -6.50 -5.69
N HIS A 240 3.39 -7.60 -5.32
CA HIS A 240 4.05 -8.87 -5.03
C HIS A 240 4.17 -9.72 -6.31
N PRO A 241 5.36 -10.26 -6.66
CA PRO A 241 5.58 -10.93 -7.95
C PRO A 241 4.67 -12.14 -8.17
N GLU A 242 4.48 -12.97 -7.14
CA GLU A 242 3.54 -14.11 -7.23
C GLU A 242 2.07 -13.68 -7.23
N GLY A 243 1.75 -12.53 -6.63
CA GLY A 243 0.40 -11.98 -6.66
C GLY A 243 0.06 -11.48 -8.06
N ALA A 244 0.95 -10.70 -8.67
CA ALA A 244 0.87 -10.28 -10.06
C ALA A 244 0.73 -11.46 -11.02
N LYS A 245 1.52 -12.52 -10.84
CA LYS A 245 1.42 -13.75 -11.65
C LYS A 245 0.07 -14.44 -11.52
N GLN A 246 -0.46 -14.56 -10.30
CA GLN A 246 -1.80 -15.12 -10.10
C GLN A 246 -2.90 -14.22 -10.70
N LEU A 247 -2.81 -12.90 -10.53
CA LEU A 247 -3.76 -11.95 -11.10
C LEU A 247 -3.83 -12.07 -12.63
N ARG A 248 -2.68 -12.19 -13.31
CA ARG A 248 -2.63 -12.48 -14.76
C ARG A 248 -3.22 -13.84 -15.10
N LYS A 249 -2.84 -14.89 -14.34
CA LYS A 249 -3.34 -16.26 -14.55
C LYS A 249 -4.87 -16.36 -14.47
N TYR A 250 -5.50 -15.59 -13.59
CA TYR A 250 -6.96 -15.56 -13.41
C TYR A 250 -7.64 -14.43 -14.20
N GLY A 251 -6.92 -13.77 -15.11
CA GLY A 251 -7.46 -12.77 -16.04
C GLY A 251 -7.97 -11.49 -15.38
N LEU A 252 -7.40 -11.12 -14.23
CA LEU A 252 -7.71 -9.87 -13.50
C LEU A 252 -6.72 -8.74 -13.82
N MET A 253 -5.63 -9.07 -14.50
CA MET A 253 -4.58 -8.15 -14.94
C MET A 253 -4.17 -8.53 -16.36
N GLY A 254 -4.09 -7.52 -17.24
CA GLY A 254 -3.60 -7.66 -18.61
C GLY A 254 -2.14 -8.16 -18.69
N SER A 255 -1.71 -8.49 -19.89
CA SER A 255 -0.31 -8.82 -20.13
C SER A 255 0.55 -7.54 -20.13
N MET A 256 1.79 -7.57 -19.63
CA MET A 256 2.66 -6.37 -19.62
C MET A 256 2.96 -5.80 -21.01
N LEU A 257 2.62 -6.53 -22.09
CA LEU A 257 2.76 -6.06 -23.46
C LEU A 257 1.68 -5.05 -23.87
N GLU A 258 0.55 -4.97 -23.15
CA GLU A 258 -0.55 -4.04 -23.45
C GLU A 258 -0.48 -2.73 -22.64
N GLU A 259 0.36 -2.65 -21.61
CA GLU A 259 0.50 -1.43 -20.79
C GLU A 259 1.28 -0.31 -21.52
N ASN A 260 2.08 -0.63 -22.54
CA ASN A 260 2.84 0.37 -23.31
C ASN A 260 2.03 1.14 -24.37
N ASP A 261 0.79 0.75 -24.66
CA ASP A 261 -0.03 1.42 -25.68
C ASP A 261 -0.88 2.58 -25.10
N HIS A 262 -0.80 2.83 -23.78
CA HIS A 262 -1.64 3.81 -23.09
C HIS A 262 -0.91 4.97 -22.38
N ASP A 263 0.42 5.05 -22.46
CA ASP A 263 1.21 6.09 -21.77
C ASP A 263 1.71 7.24 -22.68
N GLU A 264 1.27 7.35 -23.94
CA GLU A 264 1.62 8.51 -24.81
C GLU A 264 0.52 9.57 -24.90
N LEU A 265 -0.04 9.97 -23.76
CA LEU A 265 -0.79 11.23 -23.66
C LEU A 265 -0.26 12.02 -22.45
N SER A 266 0.39 13.16 -22.79
CA SER A 266 0.88 14.28 -21.97
C SER A 266 2.19 14.05 -21.20
N ASP A 267 3.30 14.65 -21.65
CA ASP A 267 3.65 16.04 -21.36
C ASP A 267 4.70 16.54 -22.37
N ASP A 268 4.51 17.75 -22.89
CA ASP A 268 5.50 18.46 -23.71
C ASP A 268 6.67 18.90 -22.82
N ASN A 269 7.88 18.81 -23.35
CA ASN A 269 9.16 19.34 -22.83
C ASN A 269 9.95 18.44 -21.87
N ASP A 270 10.86 17.61 -22.40
CA ASP A 270 12.21 17.50 -21.82
C ASP A 270 13.22 17.05 -22.89
N ASP A 271 14.15 17.94 -23.21
CA ASP A 271 15.34 17.64 -24.02
C ASP A 271 16.33 16.87 -23.14
N GLY A 272 16.42 15.54 -23.33
CA GLY A 272 17.34 14.69 -22.60
C GLY A 272 17.86 13.56 -23.47
N ASP A 273 19.02 13.79 -24.09
CA ASP A 273 19.83 12.78 -24.76
C ASP A 273 20.25 11.66 -23.78
N GLU A 274 19.71 10.44 -23.90
CA GLU A 274 20.35 9.24 -23.36
C GLU A 274 20.32 8.09 -24.39
N GLU A 275 21.47 7.89 -25.04
CA GLU A 275 21.80 6.72 -25.84
C GLU A 275 21.81 5.44 -24.97
N SER A 276 20.98 4.46 -25.29
CA SER A 276 21.23 3.06 -24.89
C SER A 276 20.61 2.06 -25.86
N ASP A 277 21.18 2.01 -27.07
CA ASP A 277 20.93 0.96 -28.04
C ASP A 277 21.88 -0.23 -27.78
N VAL A 278 21.42 -1.23 -27.01
CA VAL A 278 22.11 -2.54 -26.93
C VAL A 278 21.45 -3.52 -27.89
N TRP A 279 21.99 -3.58 -29.11
CA TRP A 279 21.64 -4.61 -30.09
C TRP A 279 22.47 -5.87 -29.80
N MET A 280 21.83 -6.99 -29.45
CA MET A 280 22.51 -8.28 -29.44
C MET A 280 22.84 -8.68 -30.88
N VAL A 281 24.12 -8.61 -31.22
CA VAL A 281 24.70 -9.16 -32.46
C VAL A 281 25.33 -10.51 -32.09
N ASP A 282 25.03 -11.52 -32.91
CA ASP A 282 25.46 -12.93 -32.86
C ASP A 282 24.88 -13.82 -31.75
N GLY A 283 23.79 -14.51 -32.13
CA GLY A 283 23.32 -15.74 -31.51
C GLY A 283 22.89 -16.73 -32.59
N ASP A 284 23.80 -17.06 -33.51
CA ASP A 284 23.58 -18.11 -34.50
C ASP A 284 23.68 -19.50 -33.82
N ASP A 285 22.85 -20.43 -34.31
CA ASP A 285 22.73 -21.84 -33.92
C ASP A 285 22.16 -22.18 -32.51
N THR A 286 20.84 -22.39 -32.41
CA THR A 286 20.21 -23.63 -31.89
C THR A 286 18.66 -23.62 -32.03
N ALA A 287 18.16 -24.38 -33.02
CA ALA A 287 16.84 -25.04 -33.11
C ALA A 287 15.51 -24.24 -33.32
N GLY A 288 14.91 -24.43 -34.52
CA GLY A 288 13.52 -24.95 -34.63
C GLY A 288 12.37 -24.01 -35.04
N SER A 289 12.23 -23.77 -36.36
CA SER A 289 11.00 -23.71 -37.17
C SER A 289 9.65 -23.21 -36.58
N ARG A 290 9.19 -22.03 -37.02
CA ARG A 290 7.85 -21.77 -37.65
C ARG A 290 7.74 -20.30 -38.18
N PRO A 291 7.08 -20.04 -39.32
CA PRO A 291 7.16 -18.75 -40.02
C PRO A 291 6.08 -17.76 -39.56
N ILE A 292 6.47 -16.51 -39.29
CA ILE A 292 5.58 -15.34 -39.20
C ILE A 292 5.72 -14.55 -40.51
N PRO A 293 4.64 -14.10 -41.16
CA PRO A 293 4.72 -13.46 -42.47
C PRO A 293 5.37 -12.07 -42.36
N ALA A 294 6.38 -11.83 -43.21
CA ALA A 294 7.10 -10.58 -43.33
C ALA A 294 6.17 -9.40 -43.61
N ARG A 295 6.28 -8.34 -42.78
CA ARG A 295 5.81 -6.99 -43.11
C ARG A 295 6.54 -6.51 -44.37
N ARG A 296 5.78 -6.04 -45.36
CA ARG A 296 6.32 -5.43 -46.59
C ARG A 296 7.24 -4.26 -46.24
N HIS A 297 8.53 -4.44 -46.50
CA HIS A 297 9.50 -3.37 -46.57
C HIS A 297 9.15 -2.51 -47.80
N ARG A 298 8.60 -1.32 -47.57
CA ARG A 298 8.42 -0.31 -48.62
C ARG A 298 9.73 0.46 -48.72
N ASP A 299 10.52 0.19 -49.75
CA ASP A 299 11.75 0.91 -50.03
C ASP A 299 11.49 2.43 -50.01
N ARG A 300 12.07 3.10 -49.01
CA ARG A 300 12.10 4.55 -48.89
C ARG A 300 13.42 5.03 -49.50
N ASN A 301 13.32 5.77 -50.59
CA ASN A 301 14.46 6.29 -51.33
C ASN A 301 15.16 7.41 -50.53
N ILE A 302 16.46 7.25 -50.27
CA ILE A 302 17.29 8.16 -49.45
C ILE A 302 17.35 9.58 -50.05
N GLU A 303 17.25 9.69 -51.37
CA GLU A 303 17.19 10.99 -52.08
C GLU A 303 15.91 11.79 -51.78
N GLU A 304 14.78 11.12 -51.53
CA GLU A 304 13.51 11.79 -51.23
C GLU A 304 13.52 12.43 -49.83
N GLN A 305 14.22 11.81 -48.88
CA GLN A 305 14.46 12.39 -47.55
C GLN A 305 15.45 13.56 -47.58
N ALA A 306 16.48 13.51 -48.43
CA ALA A 306 17.42 14.62 -48.62
C ALA A 306 16.74 15.85 -49.27
N LEU A 307 15.83 15.63 -50.22
CA LEU A 307 15.01 16.69 -50.84
C LEU A 307 14.05 17.35 -49.85
N ARG A 308 13.51 16.61 -48.89
CA ARG A 308 12.66 17.17 -47.82
C ARG A 308 13.45 17.97 -46.78
N ARG A 309 14.71 17.59 -46.51
CA ARG A 309 15.61 18.40 -45.67
C ARG A 309 15.93 19.74 -46.34
N ARG A 310 16.29 19.75 -47.62
CA ARG A 310 16.53 21.00 -48.38
C ARG A 310 15.31 21.93 -48.50
N ARG A 311 14.08 21.41 -48.50
CA ARG A 311 12.86 22.23 -48.59
C ARG A 311 12.44 22.89 -47.27
N ARG A 312 13.13 22.62 -46.16
CA ARG A 312 12.75 23.09 -44.81
C ARG A 312 13.81 23.96 -44.14
N GLU A 313 14.78 24.46 -44.89
CA GLU A 313 15.85 25.30 -44.34
C GLU A 313 15.63 26.76 -44.79
N ALA A 314 15.16 27.59 -43.86
CA ALA A 314 15.18 29.04 -44.00
C ALA A 314 16.47 29.56 -43.37
N MET A 315 17.20 30.43 -44.08
CA MET A 315 18.46 30.98 -43.57
C MET A 315 18.18 32.34 -42.93
N VAL A 316 18.60 32.53 -41.68
CA VAL A 316 18.39 33.79 -40.93
C VAL A 316 19.72 34.52 -40.78
N LEU A 317 19.82 35.75 -41.31
CA LEU A 317 21.00 36.61 -41.19
C LEU A 317 20.65 37.85 -40.37
N SER A 318 21.32 38.04 -39.23
CA SER A 318 21.15 39.24 -38.41
C SER A 318 22.47 40.00 -38.27
N ASP A 319 22.45 41.31 -38.49
CA ASP A 319 23.62 42.20 -38.36
C ASP A 319 23.91 42.62 -36.89
N GLY A 320 23.27 41.94 -35.91
CA GLY A 320 23.55 42.08 -34.48
C GLY A 320 23.17 43.39 -33.79
N ARG A 321 22.60 44.37 -34.51
CA ARG A 321 22.20 45.68 -33.94
C ARG A 321 20.74 45.78 -33.50
N ARG A 322 19.91 44.77 -33.77
CA ARG A 322 18.48 44.71 -33.39
C ARG A 322 18.05 43.27 -33.08
N PRO A 323 16.96 43.06 -32.29
CA PRO A 323 16.37 41.74 -32.09
C PRO A 323 15.91 41.11 -33.40
N ILE A 324 16.02 39.78 -33.51
CA ILE A 324 15.71 39.02 -34.73
C ILE A 324 14.24 39.23 -35.10
N GLY A 325 14.01 39.80 -36.28
CA GLY A 325 12.68 40.03 -36.85
C GLY A 325 12.42 39.15 -38.06
N ASN A 326 11.17 39.09 -38.50
CA ASN A 326 10.78 38.32 -39.69
C ASN A 326 11.52 38.75 -40.97
N ASP A 327 12.02 39.99 -41.01
CA ASP A 327 12.78 40.55 -42.14
C ASP A 327 14.19 39.95 -42.28
N ASP A 328 14.69 39.28 -41.23
CA ASP A 328 16.02 38.68 -41.21
C ASP A 328 16.01 37.24 -41.79
N ILE A 329 14.84 36.74 -42.23
CA ILE A 329 14.61 35.37 -42.74
C ILE A 329 14.60 35.37 -44.28
N ILE A 330 15.60 34.74 -44.89
CA ILE A 330 15.68 34.58 -46.34
C ILE A 330 15.05 33.23 -46.74
N GLN A 331 13.94 33.30 -47.46
CA GLN A 331 13.28 32.15 -48.07
C GLN A 331 13.57 32.11 -49.57
N PHE A 332 14.03 30.96 -50.08
CA PHE A 332 14.23 30.80 -51.52
C PHE A 332 12.88 30.64 -52.23
N PRO A 333 12.61 31.40 -53.32
CA PRO A 333 11.33 31.31 -54.02
C PRO A 333 11.19 29.95 -54.70
N ILE A 334 10.05 29.31 -54.49
CA ILE A 334 9.64 28.11 -55.21
C ILE A 334 9.27 28.57 -56.63
N ALA A 335 10.10 28.25 -57.63
CA ALA A 335 9.71 28.41 -59.03
C ALA A 335 8.58 27.41 -59.35
N ASN A 336 7.48 27.92 -59.90
CA ASN A 336 6.32 27.12 -60.34
C ASN A 336 6.66 26.18 -61.50
#